data_AF-F8Q145-F1
#
_entry.id   AF-F8Q145-F1
#
_cell.length_a   1.000
_cell.length_b   1.000
_cell.length_c   1.000
_cell.angle_alpha   90.00
_cell.angle_beta   90.00
_cell.angle_gamma   90.00
#
_symmetry.space_group_name_H-M   'P 1'
#
loop_
_entity.id
_entity.type
_entity.pdbx_description
1 polymer ?
#
loop_
_entity_poly.entity_id
_entity_poly.type
_entity_poly.pdbx_seq_one_letter_code
_entity_poly.pdbx_strand_id
1 'polypeptide(L)'
;MSLASVIPLSYFIGMAVASISAQSSIGMGAVINATFGSLIEIILYSIALTQGKGHLVEGSIVGSLLAGVLLMPGMSMCSGALRKKEQKFNAKSAGVTSMMLIMAFIGTLTPTLFYQTYGNFQLVCSGCPG
;
A
#
# COMPACT_ATOMS: atom_id res chain seq x y z
N MET A 1 -12.83 20.64 0.43
CA MET A 1 -14.11 20.01 0.07
C MET A 1 -13.93 18.74 -0.76
N SER A 2 -13.05 18.70 -1.77
CA SER A 2 -12.88 17.52 -2.65
C SER A 2 -12.45 16.22 -1.94
N LEU A 3 -11.65 16.31 -0.87
CA LEU A 3 -11.22 15.15 -0.07
C LEU A 3 -12.39 14.40 0.58
N ALA A 4 -13.42 15.15 1.03
CA ALA A 4 -14.60 14.53 1.64
C ALA A 4 -15.44 13.76 0.62
N SER A 5 -15.38 14.11 -0.66
CA SER A 5 -16.06 13.39 -1.75
C SER A 5 -15.35 12.11 -2.17
N VAL A 6 -14.03 12.00 -1.95
CA VAL A 6 -13.25 10.80 -2.28
C VAL A 6 -13.60 9.64 -1.34
N ILE A 7 -13.87 9.92 -0.07
CA ILE A 7 -14.22 8.91 0.94
C ILE A 7 -15.46 8.07 0.53
N PRO A 8 -16.64 8.66 0.23
CA PRO A 8 -17.80 7.89 -0.17
C PRO A 8 -17.60 7.23 -1.55
N LEU A 9 -16.90 7.88 -2.49
CA LEU A 9 -16.60 7.26 -3.79
C LEU A 9 -15.78 5.98 -3.63
N SER A 10 -14.72 6.03 -2.81
CA SER A 10 -13.88 4.88 -2.51
C SER A 10 -14.68 3.75 -1.86
N TYR A 11 -15.65 4.08 -1.01
CA TYR A 11 -16.55 3.11 -0.40
C TYR A 11 -17.45 2.43 -1.44
N PHE A 12 -18.07 3.19 -2.35
CA PHE A 12 -18.92 2.63 -3.41
C PHE A 12 -18.14 1.73 -4.37
N ILE A 13 -16.94 2.16 -4.77
CA ILE A 13 -16.05 1.36 -5.63
C ILE A 13 -15.67 0.06 -4.90
N GLY A 14 -15.27 0.15 -3.62
CA GLY A 14 -14.95 -1.03 -2.81
C GLY A 14 -16.11 -2.02 -2.72
N MET A 15 -17.35 -1.53 -2.51
CA MET A 15 -18.53 -2.40 -2.48
C MET A 15 -18.81 -3.06 -3.84
N ALA A 16 -18.67 -2.32 -4.94
CA ALA A 16 -18.84 -2.88 -6.29
C ALA A 16 -17.81 -3.98 -6.56
N VAL A 17 -16.53 -3.73 -6.24
CA VAL A 17 -15.43 -4.69 -6.38
C VAL A 17 -15.67 -5.94 -5.55
N ALA A 18 -16.08 -5.80 -4.29
CA ALA A 18 -16.41 -6.92 -3.42
C ALA A 18 -17.56 -7.77 -3.99
N SER A 19 -18.60 -7.11 -4.51
CA SER A 19 -19.78 -7.78 -5.08
C SER A 19 -19.46 -8.56 -6.36
N ILE A 20 -18.63 -7.99 -7.23
CA ILE A 20 -18.17 -8.63 -8.47
C ILE A 20 -17.22 -9.78 -8.14
N SER A 21 -16.29 -9.58 -7.21
CA SER A 21 -15.31 -10.60 -6.81
C SER A 21 -16.00 -11.81 -6.17
N ALA A 22 -17.08 -11.59 -5.41
CA ALA A 22 -17.87 -12.66 -4.80
C ALA A 22 -18.64 -13.53 -5.81
N GLN A 23 -18.97 -12.98 -6.99
CA GLN A 23 -19.64 -13.70 -8.08
C GLN A 23 -18.65 -14.29 -9.10
N SER A 24 -17.37 -13.99 -8.96
CA SER A 24 -16.31 -14.42 -9.87
C SER A 24 -15.63 -15.70 -9.38
N SER A 25 -14.90 -16.39 -10.26
CA SER A 25 -14.02 -17.49 -9.85
C SER A 25 -12.92 -16.97 -8.92
N ILE A 26 -12.36 -17.84 -8.07
CA ILE A 26 -11.33 -17.47 -7.08
C ILE A 26 -10.17 -16.69 -7.72
N GLY A 27 -9.67 -17.16 -8.87
CA GLY A 27 -8.58 -16.49 -9.58
C GLY A 27 -8.98 -15.13 -10.14
N MET A 28 -10.15 -15.04 -10.79
CA MET A 28 -10.62 -13.79 -11.39
C MET A 28 -10.98 -12.75 -10.32
N GLY A 29 -11.62 -13.18 -9.23
CA GLY A 29 -11.94 -12.32 -8.08
C GLY A 29 -10.67 -11.78 -7.40
N ALA A 30 -9.61 -12.59 -7.29
CA ALA A 30 -8.33 -12.12 -6.76
C ALA A 30 -7.71 -11.02 -7.63
N VAL A 31 -7.72 -11.18 -8.96
CA VAL A 31 -7.21 -10.18 -9.90
C VAL A 31 -8.04 -8.89 -9.86
N ILE A 32 -9.37 -9.00 -9.83
CA ILE A 32 -10.28 -7.86 -9.74
C ILE A 32 -10.03 -7.08 -8.44
N ASN A 33 -9.95 -7.77 -7.31
CA ASN A 33 -9.69 -7.14 -6.03
C ASN A 33 -8.30 -6.48 -5.98
N ALA A 34 -7.26 -7.13 -6.51
CA ALA A 34 -5.92 -6.54 -6.56
C ALA A 34 -5.85 -5.30 -7.46
N THR A 35 -6.52 -5.33 -8.62
CA THR A 35 -6.48 -4.23 -9.59
C THR A 35 -7.32 -3.05 -9.13
N PHE A 36 -8.60 -3.29 -8.83
CA PHE A 36 -9.54 -2.22 -8.47
C PHE A 36 -9.45 -1.80 -7.01
N GLY A 37 -8.89 -2.65 -6.13
CA GLY A 37 -8.63 -2.29 -4.74
C GLY A 37 -7.60 -1.19 -4.57
N SER A 38 -6.64 -1.08 -5.50
CA SER A 38 -5.60 -0.03 -5.50
C SER A 38 -5.74 0.96 -6.66
N LEU A 39 -6.74 0.82 -7.54
CA LEU A 39 -6.90 1.65 -8.73
C LEU A 39 -7.00 3.16 -8.40
N ILE A 40 -7.72 3.51 -7.33
CA ILE A 40 -7.88 4.91 -6.92
C ILE A 40 -6.52 5.51 -6.51
N GLU A 41 -5.72 4.76 -5.75
CA GLU A 41 -4.38 5.20 -5.34
C GLU A 41 -3.48 5.41 -6.56
N ILE A 42 -3.48 4.45 -7.50
CA ILE A 42 -2.68 4.52 -8.74
C ILE A 42 -3.06 5.75 -9.58
N ILE A 43 -4.35 6.05 -9.73
CA ILE A 43 -4.81 7.24 -10.47
C ILE A 43 -4.33 8.52 -9.78
N LEU A 44 -4.48 8.60 -8.45
CA LEU A 44 -4.05 9.78 -7.68
C LEU A 44 -2.53 9.99 -7.76
N TYR A 45 -1.75 8.91 -7.67
CA TYR A 45 -0.30 8.97 -7.82
C TYR A 45 0.12 9.37 -9.23
N SER A 46 -0.56 8.84 -10.26
CA SER A 46 -0.29 9.20 -11.66
C SER A 46 -0.50 10.69 -11.91
N ILE A 47 -1.60 11.26 -11.38
CA ILE A 47 -1.90 12.69 -11.48
C ILE A 47 -0.90 13.52 -10.66
N ALA A 48 -0.49 13.06 -9.48
CA ALA A 48 0.51 13.76 -8.68
C ALA A 48 1.88 13.80 -9.37
N LEU A 49 2.27 12.71 -10.03
CA LEU A 49 3.51 12.62 -10.81
C LEU A 49 3.49 13.57 -12.01
N THR A 50 2.36 13.66 -12.74
CA THR A 50 2.25 14.60 -13.87
C THR A 50 2.32 16.06 -13.44
N GLN A 51 2.04 16.36 -12.17
CA GLN A 51 2.21 17.67 -11.55
C GLN A 51 3.59 17.90 -10.93
N GLY A 52 4.55 16.98 -11.12
CA GLY A 52 5.90 17.07 -10.55
C GLY A 52 5.97 16.83 -9.03
N LYS A 53 4.90 16.29 -8.41
CA LYS A 53 4.82 16.06 -6.96
C LYS A 53 5.34 14.69 -6.56
N GLY A 54 6.56 14.34 -6.98
CA GLY A 54 7.17 13.03 -6.71
C GLY A 54 7.28 12.72 -5.21
N HIS A 55 7.70 13.70 -4.40
CA HIS A 55 7.83 13.53 -2.95
C HIS A 55 6.48 13.28 -2.24
N LEU A 56 5.37 13.77 -2.81
CA LEU A 56 4.03 13.48 -2.29
C LEU A 56 3.67 12.01 -2.54
N VAL A 57 3.99 11.48 -3.73
CA VAL A 57 3.72 10.08 -4.07
C VAL A 57 4.56 9.14 -3.23
N GLU A 58 5.86 9.42 -3.06
CA GLU A 58 6.74 8.64 -2.19
C GLU A 58 6.21 8.57 -0.75
N GLY A 59 5.88 9.72 -0.16
CA GLY A 59 5.30 9.78 1.18
C GLY A 59 3.94 9.07 1.28
N SER A 60 3.15 9.09 0.20
CA SER A 60 1.84 8.44 0.17
C SER A 60 1.95 6.92 0.10
N ILE A 61 2.92 6.37 -0.65
CA ILE A 61 3.18 4.93 -0.73
C ILE A 61 3.60 4.40 0.65
N VAL A 62 4.54 5.09 1.31
CA VAL A 62 4.96 4.74 2.68
C VAL A 62 3.78 4.85 3.65
N GLY A 63 2.96 5.90 3.51
CA GLY A 63 1.74 6.09 4.28
C GLY A 63 0.74 4.93 4.13
N SER A 64 0.47 4.48 2.91
CA SER A 64 -0.44 3.35 2.64
C SER A 64 0.09 2.03 3.22
N LEU A 65 1.42 1.80 3.20
CA LEU A 65 2.03 0.64 3.85
C LEU A 65 1.85 0.65 5.38
N LEU A 66 2.15 1.79 6.02
CA LEU A 66 1.94 1.96 7.46
C LEU A 66 0.46 1.85 7.84
N ALA A 67 -0.43 2.39 7.01
CA ALA A 67 -1.87 2.26 7.20
C ALA A 67 -2.33 0.80 7.14
N GLY A 68 -1.80 0.01 6.20
CA GLY A 68 -2.13 -1.41 6.04
C GLY A 68 -1.61 -2.31 7.16
N VAL A 69 -0.42 -2.02 7.73
CA VAL A 69 0.21 -2.87 8.75
C VAL A 69 -0.13 -2.45 10.18
N LEU A 70 -0.27 -1.15 10.45
CA LEU A 70 -0.45 -0.62 11.80
C LEU A 70 -1.85 -0.06 12.00
N LEU A 71 -2.27 0.87 11.14
CA LEU A 71 -3.50 1.64 11.38
C LEU A 71 -4.76 0.79 11.26
N MET A 72 -4.94 0.08 10.14
CA MET A 72 -6.11 -0.77 9.90
C MET A 72 -6.21 -1.93 10.90
N PRO A 73 -5.16 -2.73 11.13
CA PRO A 73 -5.19 -3.78 12.14
C PRO A 73 -5.40 -3.22 13.55
N GLY A 74 -4.72 -2.13 13.91
CA GLY A 74 -4.85 -1.49 15.21
C GLY A 74 -6.25 -0.95 15.47
N MET A 75 -6.86 -0.25 14.50
CA MET A 75 -8.25 0.20 14.62
C MET A 75 -9.22 -0.99 14.69
N SER A 76 -8.97 -2.08 13.97
CA SER A 76 -9.78 -3.30 14.04
C SER A 76 -9.70 -3.96 15.42
N MET A 77 -8.51 -3.98 16.03
CA MET A 77 -8.31 -4.50 17.39
C MET A 77 -8.98 -3.61 18.44
N CYS A 78 -8.78 -2.28 18.36
CA CYS A 78 -9.43 -1.33 19.27
C CYS A 78 -10.95 -1.39 19.17
N SER A 79 -11.52 -1.37 17.96
CA SER A 79 -12.97 -1.46 17.75
C SER A 79 -13.55 -2.82 18.15
N GLY A 80 -12.79 -3.91 17.94
CA GLY A 80 -13.16 -5.25 18.39
C GLY A 80 -13.13 -5.40 19.91
N ALA A 81 -12.13 -4.81 20.58
CA ALA A 81 -11.95 -4.84 22.03
C ALA A 81 -13.10 -4.17 22.79
N LEU A 82 -13.74 -3.16 22.18
CA LEU A 82 -14.94 -2.52 22.73
C LEU A 82 -16.14 -3.48 22.84
N ARG A 83 -16.21 -4.53 22.01
CA ARG A 83 -17.30 -5.52 22.02
C ARG A 83 -16.92 -6.85 22.65
N LYS A 84 -15.66 -7.28 22.55
CA LYS A 84 -15.20 -8.59 23.04
C LYS A 84 -13.84 -8.46 23.73
N LYS A 85 -13.70 -9.09 24.90
CA LYS A 85 -12.42 -9.18 25.63
C LYS A 85 -11.32 -9.90 24.84
N GLU A 86 -11.70 -10.90 24.03
CA GLU A 86 -10.79 -11.66 23.19
C GLU A 86 -11.34 -11.80 21.77
N GLN A 87 -10.49 -11.62 20.77
CA GLN A 87 -10.81 -11.84 19.36
C GLN A 87 -10.20 -13.16 18.90
N LYS A 88 -11.02 -14.08 18.38
CA LYS A 88 -10.54 -15.32 17.75
C LYS A 88 -10.09 -15.03 16.32
N PHE A 89 -8.88 -15.43 15.97
CA PHE A 89 -8.32 -15.33 14.63
C PHE A 89 -7.64 -16.64 14.22
N ASN A 90 -7.54 -16.89 12.91
CA ASN A 90 -6.86 -18.07 12.39
C ASN A 90 -5.35 -17.81 12.35
N ALA A 91 -4.63 -18.33 13.35
CA ALA A 91 -3.18 -18.13 13.49
C ALA A 91 -2.38 -18.62 12.27
N LYS A 92 -2.81 -19.71 11.60
CA LYS A 92 -2.15 -20.23 10.40
C LYS A 92 -2.28 -19.25 9.23
N SER A 93 -3.48 -18.72 9.00
CA SER A 93 -3.72 -17.74 7.95
C SER A 93 -2.98 -16.42 8.23
N ALA A 94 -3.07 -15.94 9.47
CA ALA A 94 -2.38 -14.72 9.90
C ALA A 94 -0.86 -14.84 9.72
N GLY A 95 -0.26 -15.97 10.09
CA GLY A 95 1.18 -16.20 9.93
C GLY A 95 1.63 -16.13 8.47
N VAL A 96 0.86 -16.70 7.53
CA VAL A 96 1.18 -16.61 6.09
C VAL A 96 1.10 -15.17 5.60
N THR A 97 0.04 -14.44 5.95
CA THR A 97 -0.13 -13.04 5.55
C THR A 97 0.96 -12.15 6.14
N SER A 98 1.34 -12.34 7.41
CA SER A 98 2.42 -11.58 8.04
C SER A 98 3.77 -11.83 7.37
N MET A 99 4.07 -13.07 6.99
CA MET A 99 5.30 -13.38 6.24
C MET A 99 5.30 -12.74 4.85
N MET A 100 4.18 -12.77 4.13
CA MET A 100 4.04 -12.09 2.84
C MET A 100 4.24 -10.58 2.96
N LEU A 101 3.71 -9.96 4.02
CA LEU A 101 3.91 -8.54 4.31
C LEU A 101 5.37 -8.21 4.61
N ILE A 102 6.07 -9.01 5.42
CA ILE A 102 7.50 -8.82 5.71
C ILE A 102 8.32 -8.89 4.41
N MET A 103 8.05 -9.87 3.56
CA MET A 103 8.73 -9.99 2.26
C MET A 103 8.46 -8.80 1.35
N ALA A 104 7.21 -8.32 1.29
CA ALA A 104 6.86 -7.12 0.55
C ALA A 104 7.62 -5.88 1.07
N PHE A 105 7.69 -5.70 2.40
CA PHE A 105 8.44 -4.61 3.02
C PHE A 105 9.93 -4.64 2.69
N ILE A 106 10.56 -5.82 2.79
CA ILE A 106 11.97 -5.99 2.40
C ILE A 106 12.15 -5.63 0.93
N GLY A 107 11.28 -6.14 0.05
CA GLY A 107 11.33 -5.84 -1.39
C GLY A 107 11.22 -4.35 -1.70
N THR A 108 10.33 -3.62 -1.02
CA THR A 108 10.16 -2.17 -1.21
C THR A 108 11.32 -1.36 -0.63
N LEU A 109 11.89 -1.75 0.52
CA LEU A 109 12.98 -1.01 1.18
C LEU A 109 14.37 -1.29 0.60
N THR A 110 14.56 -2.47 0.00
CA THR A 110 15.84 -2.89 -0.60
C THR A 110 16.46 -1.83 -1.53
N PRO A 111 15.76 -1.26 -2.53
CA PRO A 111 16.34 -0.24 -3.40
C PRO A 111 16.77 1.02 -2.65
N THR A 112 15.98 1.48 -1.67
CA THR A 112 16.31 2.65 -0.84
C THR A 112 17.55 2.42 0.01
N LEU A 113 17.64 1.26 0.67
CA LEU A 113 18.81 0.88 1.47
C LEU A 113 20.07 0.75 0.61
N PHE A 114 19.95 0.16 -0.58
CA PHE A 114 21.05 0.05 -1.51
C PHE A 114 21.53 1.42 -2.00
N TYR A 115 20.60 2.31 -2.37
CA TYR A 115 20.93 3.68 -2.77
C TYR A 115 21.60 4.46 -1.64
N GLN A 116 21.13 4.32 -0.40
CA GLN A 116 21.73 5.04 0.73
C GLN A 116 23.13 4.50 1.10
N THR A 117 23.35 3.19 0.90
CA THR A 117 24.64 2.53 1.23
C THR A 117 25.68 2.73 0.12
N TYR A 118 25.28 2.67 -1.16
CA TYR A 118 26.18 2.66 -2.31
C TYR A 118 26.05 3.88 -3.24
N GLY A 119 24.99 4.70 -3.12
CA GLY A 119 24.76 5.86 -4.00
C GLY A 119 25.72 7.03 -3.79
N ASN A 120 26.65 6.94 -2.83
CA ASN A 120 27.67 7.95 -2.55
C ASN A 120 28.99 7.73 -3.31
N PHE A 121 29.02 6.93 -4.39
CA PHE A 121 30.13 6.98 -5.35
C PHE A 121 30.07 8.30 -6.12
N GLN A 122 30.53 9.38 -5.48
CA GLN A 122 30.80 10.65 -6.12
C GLN A 122 31.83 10.37 -7.22
N LEU A 123 31.37 10.27 -8.47
CA LEU A 123 32.23 10.33 -9.64
C LEU A 123 32.85 11.73 -9.65
N VAL A 124 33.98 11.87 -8.97
CA VAL A 124 34.86 13.02 -9.10
C VAL A 124 35.47 12.90 -10.49
N CYS A 125 34.83 13.53 -11.47
CA CYS A 125 35.45 13.78 -12.77
C CYS A 125 36.65 14.70 -12.52
N SER A 126 37.84 14.11 -12.34
CA SER A 126 39.09 14.84 -12.52
C SER A 126 39.12 15.26 -13.99
N GLY A 127 39.24 16.57 -14.22
CA GLY A 127 38.91 17.23 -15.48
C GLY A 127 39.45 16.55 -16.74
N CYS A 128 38.72 16.69 -17.84
CA CYS A 128 39.15 16.23 -19.16
C CYS A 128 40.55 16.79 -19.49
N PRO A 129 41.50 15.95 -19.97
CA PRO A 129 42.71 16.48 -20.57
C PRO A 129 42.29 17.26 -21.83
N GLY A 130 42.67 18.54 -21.85
CA GLY A 130 42.43 19.45 -22.97
C GLY A 130 43.27 19.14 -24.20
#